data_AF-A0A1V3X4P8-F1
#
_entry.id   AF-A0A1V3X4P8-F1
#
_cell.length_a   1.000
_cell.length_b   1.000
_cell.length_c   1.000
_cell.angle_alpha   90.00
_cell.angle_beta   90.00
_cell.angle_gamma   90.00
#
_symmetry.space_group_name_H-M   'P 1'
#
loop_
_entity.id
_entity.type
_entity.pdbx_description
1 polymer ?
#
loop_
_entity_poly.entity_id
_entity_poly.type
_entity_poly.pdbx_seq_one_letter_code
_entity_poly.pdbx_strand_id
1 'polypeptide(L)'
;MAIAETDTAVRTPFEQDFDKETAETQRYFDSARFAGIIRLYTARQVVEQRGTIPVDYTVARTAAAAFYERLRELFAANKSITTFGPYSPGRR
;
A
#
# COMPACT_ATOMS: atom_id res chain seq x y z
N MET A 1 0.17 39.00 -28.01
CA MET A 1 -0.86 38.39 -27.14
C MET A 1 -0.93 36.93 -27.53
N ALA A 2 -0.19 36.06 -26.83
CA ALA A 2 -0.16 34.63 -27.14
C ALA A 2 -1.31 33.97 -26.40
N ILE A 3 -2.29 33.47 -27.14
CA ILE A 3 -3.30 32.57 -26.61
C ILE A 3 -2.56 31.30 -26.20
N ALA A 4 -2.45 31.06 -24.90
CA ALA A 4 -2.05 29.76 -24.41
C ALA A 4 -3.15 28.78 -24.86
N GLU A 5 -2.83 27.93 -25.83
CA GLU A 5 -3.64 26.76 -26.15
C GLU A 5 -3.60 25.87 -24.92
N THR A 6 -4.58 26.03 -24.03
CA THR A 6 -4.84 25.08 -22.96
C THR A 6 -5.30 23.80 -23.65
N ASP A 7 -4.34 22.91 -23.93
CA ASP A 7 -4.59 21.55 -24.40
C ASP A 7 -5.43 20.83 -23.35
N THR A 8 -6.74 20.96 -23.47
CA THR A 8 -7.72 20.36 -22.58
C THR A 8 -8.18 19.06 -23.24
N ALA A 9 -7.23 18.15 -23.47
CA ALA A 9 -7.57 16.79 -23.88
C ALA A 9 -8.41 16.14 -22.76
N VAL A 10 -9.65 15.77 -23.08
CA VAL A 10 -10.54 15.06 -22.15
C VAL A 10 -9.97 13.66 -21.93
N ARG A 11 -9.52 13.38 -20.70
CA ARG A 11 -9.03 12.06 -20.32
C ARG A 11 -10.16 11.04 -20.35
N THR A 12 -9.84 9.83 -20.79
CA THR A 12 -10.77 8.69 -20.76
C THR A 12 -11.05 8.27 -19.31
N PRO A 13 -12.20 7.61 -19.03
CA PRO A 13 -12.48 7.07 -17.70
C PRO A 13 -11.38 6.13 -17.17
N PHE A 14 -10.77 5.33 -18.05
CA PHE A 14 -9.66 4.45 -17.70
C PHE A 14 -8.42 5.22 -17.22
N GLU A 15 -8.06 6.31 -17.90
CA GLU A 15 -6.91 7.14 -17.49
C GLU A 15 -7.19 7.82 -16.15
N GLN A 16 -8.42 8.27 -15.92
CA GLN A 16 -8.84 8.88 -14.65
C GLN A 16 -8.78 7.88 -13.49
N ASP A 17 -9.27 6.65 -13.69
CA ASP A 17 -9.21 5.58 -12.69
C ASP A 17 -7.76 5.17 -12.41
N PHE A 18 -6.93 5.05 -13.45
CA PHE A 18 -5.50 4.75 -13.32
C PHE A 18 -4.75 5.84 -12.53
N ASP A 19 -5.00 7.11 -12.83
CA ASP A 19 -4.39 8.24 -12.12
C ASP A 19 -4.82 8.25 -10.65
N LYS A 20 -6.10 7.96 -10.39
CA LYS A 20 -6.64 7.85 -9.04
C LYS A 20 -5.99 6.70 -8.27
N GLU A 21 -5.89 5.51 -8.84
CA GLU A 21 -5.24 4.36 -8.21
C GLU A 21 -3.76 4.61 -7.94
N THR A 22 -3.08 5.31 -8.84
CA THR A 22 -1.68 5.70 -8.68
C THR A 22 -1.53 6.66 -7.50
N ALA A 23 -2.40 7.67 -7.39
CA ALA A 23 -2.40 8.60 -6.27
C ALA A 23 -2.75 7.93 -4.93
N GLU A 24 -3.69 6.99 -4.91
CA GLU A 24 -4.02 6.18 -3.73
C GLU A 24 -2.84 5.31 -3.29
N THR A 25 -2.17 4.66 -4.25
CA THR A 25 -0.99 3.84 -3.98
C THR A 25 0.18 4.68 -3.47
N GLN A 26 0.38 5.88 -4.02
CA GLN A 26 1.39 6.82 -3.53
C GLN A 26 1.11 7.27 -2.10
N ARG A 27 -0.13 7.69 -1.80
CA ARG A 27 -0.54 8.04 -0.42
C ARG A 27 -0.33 6.88 0.56
N TYR A 28 -0.58 5.64 0.11
CA TYR A 28 -0.29 4.46 0.91
C TYR A 28 1.20 4.28 1.17
N PHE A 29 2.06 4.46 0.16
CA PHE A 29 3.52 4.40 0.31
C PHE A 29 4.07 5.48 1.24
N ASP A 30 3.48 6.67 1.22
CA ASP A 30 3.90 7.80 2.06
C ASP A 30 3.41 7.71 3.51
N SER A 31 2.61 6.69 3.84
CA SER A 31 2.12 6.47 5.20
C SER A 31 3.26 6.14 6.18
N ALA A 32 3.06 6.48 7.45
CA ALA A 32 4.03 6.24 8.53
C ALA A 32 4.50 4.78 8.63
N ARG A 33 3.68 3.82 8.18
CA ARG A 33 4.01 2.40 8.12
C ARG A 33 5.31 2.12 7.35
N PHE A 34 5.61 2.92 6.33
CA PHE A 34 6.73 2.71 5.43
C PHE A 34 7.86 3.71 5.62
N ALA A 35 7.85 4.47 6.73
CA ALA A 35 8.96 5.36 7.08
C ALA A 35 10.29 4.55 7.11
N GLY A 36 11.26 4.98 6.32
CA GLY A 36 12.58 4.33 6.20
C GLY A 36 12.65 3.16 5.21
N ILE A 37 11.57 2.83 4.49
CA ILE A 37 11.59 1.79 3.45
C ILE A 37 11.90 2.41 2.09
N ILE A 38 13.00 1.97 1.46
CA ILE A 38 13.39 2.38 0.11
C ILE A 38 12.80 1.40 -0.91
N ARG A 39 12.04 1.92 -1.88
CA ARG A 39 11.54 1.18 -3.04
C ARG A 39 12.29 1.62 -4.29
N LEU A 40 12.70 0.67 -5.12
CA LEU A 40 13.39 0.92 -6.40
C LEU A 40 12.40 1.02 -7.58
N TYR A 41 11.12 1.21 -7.26
CA TYR A 41 10.02 1.32 -8.21
C TYR A 41 8.98 2.32 -7.68
N THR A 42 8.12 2.78 -8.57
CA THR A 42 7.10 3.82 -8.30
C THR A 42 5.73 3.23 -8.02
N ALA A 43 4.82 4.05 -7.46
CA ALA A 43 3.41 3.69 -7.32
C ALA A 43 2.76 3.37 -8.69
N ARG A 44 3.11 4.14 -9.72
CA ARG A 44 2.65 3.93 -11.10
C ARG A 44 3.01 2.53 -11.61
N GLN A 45 4.27 2.14 -11.48
CA GLN A 45 4.75 0.82 -11.91
C GLN A 45 4.03 -0.32 -11.17
N VAL A 46 3.58 -0.10 -9.94
CA VAL A 46 2.78 -1.09 -9.21
C VAL A 46 1.35 -1.19 -9.75
N VAL A 47 0.70 -0.05 -10.02
CA VAL A 47 -0.66 -0.02 -10.58
C VAL A 47 -0.70 -0.63 -11.98
N GLU A 48 0.32 -0.40 -12.80
CA GLU A 48 0.46 -1.00 -14.14
C GLU A 48 0.44 -2.54 -14.12
N GLN A 49 0.79 -3.18 -12.99
CA GLN A 49 0.83 -4.63 -12.85
C GLN A 49 -0.37 -5.22 -12.09
N ARG A 50 -1.29 -4.39 -11.57
CA ARG A 50 -2.36 -4.83 -10.65
C ARG A 50 -3.52 -5.57 -11.33
N GLY A 51 -3.68 -5.39 -12.64
CA GLY A 51 -4.85 -5.87 -13.38
C GLY A 51 -6.11 -5.07 -13.03
N THR A 52 -7.26 -5.46 -13.59
CA THR A 52 -8.52 -4.69 -13.48
C THR A 52 -9.50 -5.27 -12.46
N ILE A 53 -9.25 -6.48 -11.95
CA ILE A 53 -10.13 -7.14 -10.97
C ILE A 53 -9.52 -6.94 -9.58
N PRO A 54 -10.16 -6.20 -8.67
CA PRO A 54 -9.64 -6.01 -7.33
C PRO A 54 -9.71 -7.33 -6.54
N VAL A 55 -8.61 -7.69 -5.90
CA VAL A 55 -8.52 -8.85 -5.01
C VAL A 55 -8.35 -8.36 -3.59
N ASP A 56 -9.25 -8.79 -2.70
CA ASP A 56 -9.16 -8.45 -1.29
C ASP A 56 -8.64 -9.60 -0.43
N TYR A 57 -7.50 -9.39 0.22
CA TYR A 57 -6.86 -10.38 1.10
C TYR A 57 -7.17 -10.09 2.57
N THR A 58 -8.43 -10.27 3.00
CA THR A 58 -8.93 -9.86 4.32
C THR A 58 -8.09 -10.33 5.50
N VAL A 59 -7.72 -11.62 5.53
CA VAL A 59 -6.90 -12.17 6.62
C VAL A 59 -5.53 -11.50 6.66
N ALA A 60 -4.87 -11.39 5.51
CA ALA A 60 -3.54 -10.78 5.42
C ALA A 60 -3.60 -9.27 5.76
N ARG A 61 -4.57 -8.53 5.22
CA ARG A 61 -4.75 -7.09 5.45
C ARG A 61 -4.95 -6.79 6.93
N THR A 62 -5.88 -7.48 7.57
CA THR A 62 -6.24 -7.24 8.97
C THR A 62 -5.13 -7.66 9.92
N ALA A 63 -4.55 -8.86 9.72
CA ALA A 63 -3.45 -9.34 10.54
C ALA A 63 -2.19 -8.46 10.41
N ALA A 64 -1.82 -8.05 9.19
CA ALA A 64 -0.65 -7.20 8.97
C ALA A 64 -0.82 -5.77 9.53
N ALA A 65 -2.04 -5.25 9.59
CA ALA A 65 -2.34 -3.97 10.25
C ALA A 65 -2.18 -4.11 11.77
N ALA A 66 -2.87 -5.06 12.38
CA ALA A 66 -2.80 -5.29 13.83
C ALA A 66 -1.38 -5.64 14.31
N PHE A 67 -0.65 -6.45 13.54
CA PHE A 67 0.71 -6.87 13.89
C PHE A 67 1.70 -5.70 13.84
N TYR A 68 1.57 -4.80 12.85
CA TYR A 68 2.42 -3.62 12.77
C TYR A 68 2.25 -2.72 14.00
N GLU A 69 1.00 -2.39 14.37
CA GLU A 69 0.70 -1.61 15.57
C GLU A 69 1.30 -2.26 16.82
N ARG A 70 1.09 -3.57 16.99
CA ARG A 70 1.64 -4.32 18.11
C ARG A 70 3.17 -4.26 18.19
N LEU A 71 3.85 -4.35 17.05
CA LEU A 71 5.31 -4.25 17.01
C LEU A 71 5.80 -2.84 17.38
N ARG A 72 5.08 -1.78 17.00
CA ARG A 72 5.42 -0.40 17.41
C ARG A 72 5.23 -0.19 18.91
N GLU A 73 4.13 -0.68 19.49
CA GLU A 73 3.89 -0.66 20.94
C GLU A 73 5.02 -1.35 21.72
N LEU A 74 5.38 -2.57 21.31
CA LEU A 74 6.41 -3.35 21.98
C LEU A 74 7.78 -2.70 21.84
N PHE A 75 8.10 -2.16 20.66
CA PHE A 75 9.34 -1.42 20.44
C PHE A 75 9.45 -0.21 21.37
N ALA A 76 8.40 0.60 21.48
CA ALA A 76 8.37 1.75 22.39
C ALA A 76 8.53 1.35 23.87
N ALA A 77 8.06 0.15 24.23
CA ALA A 77 8.20 -0.42 25.57
C ALA A 77 9.52 -1.21 25.78
N ASN A 78 10.43 -1.26 24.79
CA ASN A 78 11.63 -2.11 24.79
C ASN A 78 11.32 -3.60 25.07
N LYS A 79 10.22 -4.10 24.52
CA LYS A 79 9.78 -5.50 24.60
C LYS A 79 9.85 -6.17 23.23
N SER A 80 9.84 -7.51 23.23
CA SER A 80 9.85 -8.34 22.02
C SER A 80 8.69 -9.34 22.00
N ILE A 81 8.46 -9.92 20.82
CA ILE A 81 7.61 -11.09 20.64
C ILE A 81 8.52 -12.31 20.53
N THR A 82 8.26 -13.32 21.34
CA THR A 82 8.88 -14.64 21.22
C THR A 82 7.82 -15.62 20.73
N THR A 83 8.11 -16.36 19.67
CA THR A 83 7.17 -17.33 19.08
C THR A 83 7.90 -18.61 18.69
N PHE A 84 7.14 -19.70 18.55
CA PHE A 84 7.59 -20.97 17.99
C PHE A 84 6.73 -21.29 16.77
N GLY A 85 7.30 -21.97 15.77
CA GLY A 85 6.57 -22.35 14.57
C GLY A 85 5.44 -23.33 14.88
N PRO A 86 4.16 -22.97 14.70
CA PRO A 86 3.08 -23.93 14.89
C PRO A 86 3.12 -24.97 13.76
N TYR A 87 3.20 -26.25 14.12
CA TYR A 87 3.22 -27.34 13.14
C TYR A 87 1.82 -27.69 12.59
N SER A 88 0.76 -27.20 13.21
CA SER A 88 -0.62 -27.42 12.75
C SER A 88 -1.57 -26.34 13.28
N PRO A 89 -2.71 -26.08 12.62
CA PRO A 89 -3.66 -25.04 13.02
C PRO A 89 -4.23 -25.20 14.43
N GLY A 90 -4.26 -26.41 14.97
CA GLY A 90 -4.83 -26.71 16.30
C GLY A 90 -3.85 -26.55 17.47
N ARG A 91 -2.57 -26.27 17.21
CA ARG A 91 -1.59 -26.04 18.28
C ARG A 91 -1.80 -24.65 18.87
N ARG A 92 -2.06 -24.60 20.17
CA ARG A 92 -2.06 -23.36 20.97
C ARG A 92 -0.71 -23.15 21.61
#